data_AF-A0A059X0U4-F1
#
_entry.id   AF-A0A059X0U4-F1
#
_cell.length_a   1.000
_cell.length_b   1.000
_cell.length_c   1.000
_cell.angle_alpha   90.00
_cell.angle_beta   90.00
_cell.angle_gamma   90.00
#
_symmetry.space_group_name_H-M   'P 1'
#
loop_
_entity.id
_entity.type
_entity.pdbx_description
1 polymer ?
#
loop_
_entity_poly.entity_id
_entity_poly.type
_entity_poly.pdbx_seq_one_letter_code
_entity_poly.pdbx_strand_id
1 'polypeptide(L)'
;MDGKMARNTAHLSNWTSPEDKKIFVAESKRTGVLIVGNSTFKTLLKPLPGRLHIVMTRMTADKTNIPGVVEYTSASPAEIAAGLAARGYSSAVLAGGSQINSLFLAQGMVDEVWLTVEPLVFGTGVHVFEGMSFDLRLRLLSLEQINKDAFIAKYSTRPAELLAGEGQSEYEDAAATLRGLDPQPAAVHLGDGAGDR
;
A
#
# COMPACT_ATOMS: atom_id res chain seq x y z
N MET A 1 10.47 -7.31 -1.71
CA MET A 1 11.30 -7.05 -2.92
C MET A 1 10.58 -7.32 -4.24
N ASP A 2 9.80 -8.38 -4.35
CA ASP A 2 9.15 -8.89 -5.57
C ASP A 2 7.69 -8.45 -5.76
N GLY A 3 7.27 -7.37 -5.09
CA GLY A 3 5.91 -6.83 -5.20
C GLY A 3 4.80 -7.70 -4.59
N LYS A 4 5.17 -8.63 -3.70
CA LYS A 4 4.23 -9.51 -2.99
C LYS A 4 3.97 -9.03 -1.56
N MET A 5 2.72 -9.12 -1.13
CA MET A 5 2.30 -8.78 0.24
C MET A 5 1.91 -10.00 1.08
N ALA A 6 1.80 -11.18 0.47
CA ALA A 6 1.49 -12.42 1.18
C ALA A 6 1.89 -13.64 0.34
N ARG A 7 2.22 -14.77 1.01
CA ARG A 7 2.50 -16.04 0.33
C ARG A 7 1.25 -16.65 -0.31
N ASN A 8 0.09 -16.43 0.30
CA ASN A 8 -1.24 -16.80 -0.20
C ASN A 8 -2.31 -15.93 0.48
N THR A 9 -3.58 -16.09 0.13
CA THR A 9 -4.69 -15.25 0.63
C THR A 9 -5.00 -15.45 2.12
N ALA A 10 -4.51 -16.51 2.75
CA ALA A 10 -4.72 -16.81 4.17
C ALA A 10 -3.47 -16.53 5.03
N HIS A 11 -2.38 -16.05 4.41
CA HIS A 11 -1.11 -15.87 5.08
C HIS A 11 -1.13 -14.64 6.01
N LEU A 12 -0.79 -14.86 7.27
CA LEU A 12 -0.74 -13.81 8.29
C LEU A 12 0.46 -12.88 8.06
N SER A 13 0.33 -11.62 8.47
CA SER A 13 1.41 -10.61 8.40
C SER A 13 2.49 -10.79 9.48
N ASN A 14 2.78 -12.02 9.91
CA ASN A 14 3.77 -12.30 10.96
C ASN A 14 5.22 -12.09 10.52
N TRP A 15 5.46 -11.97 9.21
CA TRP A 15 6.77 -11.77 8.58
C TRP A 15 7.22 -10.31 8.52
N THR A 16 6.33 -9.34 8.77
CA THR A 16 6.66 -7.92 8.78
C THR A 16 7.43 -7.54 10.05
N SER A 17 8.34 -6.58 9.91
CA SER A 17 9.18 -6.08 10.99
C SER A 17 8.37 -5.39 12.10
N PRO A 18 8.89 -5.32 13.34
CA PRO A 18 8.27 -4.55 14.41
C PRO A 18 8.10 -3.06 14.06
N GLU A 19 9.04 -2.48 13.31
CA GLU A 19 9.01 -1.07 12.92
C GLU A 19 7.89 -0.78 11.92
N ASP A 20 7.69 -1.64 10.91
CA ASP A 20 6.56 -1.57 9.98
C ASP A 20 5.22 -1.64 10.73
N LYS A 21 5.07 -2.60 11.65
CA LYS A 21 3.88 -2.74 12.48
C LYS A 21 3.62 -1.49 13.31
N LYS A 22 4.67 -0.85 13.85
CA LYS A 22 4.55 0.39 14.62
C LYS A 22 4.05 1.54 13.75
N ILE A 23 4.56 1.68 12.53
CA ILE A 23 4.11 2.68 11.56
C ILE A 23 2.63 2.45 11.21
N PHE A 24 2.26 1.22 10.85
CA PHE A 24 0.87 0.87 10.53
C PHE A 24 -0.08 1.14 11.72
N VAL A 25 0.33 0.78 12.94
CA VAL A 25 -0.49 1.03 14.14
C VAL A 25 -0.64 2.53 14.41
N ALA A 26 0.44 3.32 14.27
CA ALA A 26 0.37 4.76 14.46
C ALA A 26 -0.58 5.41 13.44
N GLU A 27 -0.42 5.08 12.16
CA GLU A 27 -1.19 5.70 11.08
C GLU A 27 -2.66 5.25 11.08
N SER A 28 -2.93 3.95 11.25
CA SER A 28 -4.30 3.45 11.36
C SER A 28 -5.05 4.03 12.56
N LYS A 29 -4.38 4.26 13.70
CA LYS A 29 -5.00 4.92 14.86
C LYS A 29 -5.22 6.41 14.62
N ARG A 30 -4.28 7.09 13.96
CA ARG A 30 -4.37 8.52 13.65
C ARG A 30 -5.57 8.82 12.76
N THR A 31 -5.78 8.00 11.73
CA THR A 31 -6.91 8.13 10.79
C THR A 31 -8.22 7.61 11.39
N GLY A 32 -8.15 6.59 12.25
CA GLY A 32 -9.31 5.99 12.92
C GLY A 32 -10.17 5.11 12.00
N VAL A 33 -9.80 4.94 10.72
CA VAL A 33 -10.57 4.17 9.73
C VAL A 33 -9.64 3.28 8.91
N LEU A 34 -10.05 2.02 8.77
CA LEU A 34 -9.46 1.05 7.86
C LEU A 34 -10.48 0.65 6.81
N ILE A 35 -10.09 0.70 5.54
CA ILE A 35 -10.86 0.12 4.44
C ILE A 35 -10.17 -1.19 4.05
N VAL A 36 -10.90 -2.30 4.10
CA VAL A 36 -10.34 -3.63 3.85
C VAL A 36 -11.29 -4.51 3.04
N GLY A 37 -10.73 -5.47 2.29
CA GLY A 37 -11.50 -6.55 1.69
C GLY A 37 -11.93 -7.60 2.70
N ASN A 38 -13.10 -8.22 2.50
CA ASN A 38 -13.63 -9.26 3.39
C ASN A 38 -12.67 -10.43 3.65
N SER A 39 -11.91 -10.88 2.64
CA SER A 39 -10.91 -11.94 2.83
C SER A 39 -9.76 -11.50 3.75
N THR A 40 -9.26 -10.27 3.57
CA THR A 40 -8.23 -9.68 4.44
C THR A 40 -8.75 -9.47 5.85
N PHE A 41 -9.98 -9.00 6.01
CA PHE A 41 -10.59 -8.83 7.32
C PHE A 41 -10.67 -10.16 8.09
N LYS A 42 -11.00 -11.26 7.42
CA LYS A 42 -11.06 -12.61 8.01
C LYS A 42 -9.71 -13.13 8.51
N THR A 43 -8.58 -12.57 8.09
CA THR A 43 -7.27 -12.97 8.62
C THR A 43 -6.98 -12.34 9.98
N LEU A 44 -7.79 -11.36 10.42
CA LEU A 44 -7.68 -10.78 11.75
C LEU A 44 -8.33 -11.69 12.78
N LEU A 45 -7.65 -11.94 13.90
CA LEU A 45 -8.24 -12.65 15.04
C LEU A 45 -9.39 -11.86 15.67
N LYS A 46 -9.30 -10.53 15.65
CA LYS A 46 -10.33 -9.60 16.15
C LYS A 46 -10.17 -8.23 15.49
N PRO A 47 -11.24 -7.41 15.42
CA PRO A 47 -11.13 -6.03 14.97
C PRO A 47 -10.08 -5.25 15.77
N LEU A 48 -9.37 -4.37 15.09
CA LEU A 48 -8.33 -3.56 15.71
C LEU A 48 -8.95 -2.42 16.57
N PRO A 49 -8.70 -2.35 17.89
CA PRO A 49 -9.40 -1.42 18.78
C PRO A 49 -9.25 0.06 18.40
N GLY A 50 -10.31 0.85 18.52
CA GLY A 50 -10.27 2.29 18.22
C GLY A 50 -10.15 2.63 16.73
N ARG A 51 -10.48 1.67 15.84
CA ARG A 51 -10.53 1.84 14.40
C ARG A 51 -11.84 1.28 13.86
N LEU A 52 -12.53 2.07 13.05
CA LEU A 52 -13.66 1.62 12.25
C LEU A 52 -13.14 0.81 11.06
N HIS A 53 -13.68 -0.40 10.86
CA HIS A 53 -13.36 -1.24 9.71
C HIS A 53 -14.51 -1.15 8.70
N ILE A 54 -14.26 -0.49 7.56
CA ILE A 54 -15.12 -0.57 6.39
C ILE A 54 -14.71 -1.82 5.61
N VAL A 55 -15.53 -2.87 5.69
CA VAL A 55 -15.23 -4.18 5.12
C VAL A 55 -15.98 -4.35 3.79
N MET A 56 -15.23 -4.33 2.69
CA MET A 56 -15.78 -4.45 1.35
C MET A 56 -16.08 -5.90 0.99
N THR A 57 -17.30 -6.13 0.53
CA THR A 57 -17.80 -7.43 0.05
C THR A 57 -18.88 -7.22 -0.99
N ARG A 58 -18.98 -8.13 -1.96
CA ARG A 58 -20.08 -8.11 -2.95
C ARG A 58 -21.42 -8.52 -2.35
N MET A 59 -21.39 -9.30 -1.27
CA MET A 59 -22.57 -9.82 -0.57
C MET A 59 -22.53 -9.36 0.89
N THR A 60 -23.49 -8.52 1.26
CA THR A 60 -23.65 -7.94 2.61
C THR A 60 -24.81 -8.57 3.38
N ALA A 61 -25.73 -9.26 2.71
CA ALA A 61 -26.95 -9.81 3.33
C ALA A 61 -26.69 -10.84 4.44
N ASP A 62 -25.55 -11.54 4.38
CA ASP A 62 -25.13 -12.54 5.37
C ASP A 62 -24.11 -11.98 6.38
N LYS A 63 -23.95 -10.64 6.43
CA LYS A 63 -22.97 -9.96 7.28
C LYS A 63 -23.66 -9.16 8.37
N THR A 64 -23.07 -9.20 9.55
CA THR A 64 -23.54 -8.45 10.71
C THR A 64 -22.61 -7.28 10.98
N ASN A 65 -23.16 -6.07 10.86
CA ASN A 65 -22.45 -4.86 11.25
C ASN A 65 -22.33 -4.78 12.77
N ILE A 66 -21.21 -4.23 13.23
CA ILE A 66 -20.99 -3.77 14.59
C ILE A 66 -20.78 -2.25 14.47
N PRO A 67 -21.82 -1.43 14.67
CA PRO A 67 -21.74 0.01 14.46
C PRO A 67 -20.53 0.65 15.15
N GLY A 68 -19.76 1.45 14.40
CA GLY A 68 -18.54 2.09 14.90
C GLY A 68 -17.32 1.18 15.05
N VAL A 69 -17.44 -0.11 14.73
CA VAL A 69 -16.33 -1.09 14.81
C VAL A 69 -16.12 -1.80 13.47
N VAL A 70 -17.16 -2.40 12.91
CA VAL A 70 -17.12 -3.18 11.65
C VAL A 70 -18.38 -2.91 10.85
N GLU A 71 -18.23 -2.38 9.64
CA GLU A 71 -19.35 -2.08 8.75
C GLU A 71 -19.07 -2.70 7.38
N TYR A 72 -19.91 -3.65 6.97
CA TYR A 72 -19.81 -4.32 5.68
C TYR A 72 -20.52 -3.52 4.61
N THR A 73 -19.89 -3.37 3.45
CA THR A 73 -20.44 -2.58 2.35
C THR A 73 -20.07 -3.16 0.99
N SER A 74 -20.94 -2.92 0.01
CA SER A 74 -20.68 -3.13 -1.42
C SER A 74 -20.63 -1.81 -2.20
N ALA A 75 -20.58 -0.68 -1.49
CA ALA A 75 -20.53 0.65 -2.10
C ALA A 75 -19.22 0.89 -2.86
N SER A 76 -19.25 1.82 -3.81
CA SER A 76 -18.08 2.27 -4.55
C SER A 76 -17.09 3.02 -3.65
N PRO A 77 -15.79 3.08 -4.01
CA PRO A 77 -14.79 3.92 -3.37
C PRO A 77 -15.26 5.37 -3.11
N ALA A 78 -15.92 6.00 -4.09
CA ALA A 78 -16.42 7.37 -3.97
C ALA A 78 -17.53 7.49 -2.91
N GLU A 79 -18.49 6.56 -2.89
CA GLU A 79 -19.56 6.53 -1.88
C GLU A 79 -19.01 6.28 -0.47
N ILE A 80 -18.01 5.38 -0.35
CA ILE A 80 -17.32 5.14 0.92
C ILE A 80 -16.64 6.42 1.41
N ALA A 81 -15.87 7.09 0.55
CA ALA A 81 -15.19 8.33 0.90
C ALA A 81 -16.17 9.43 1.30
N ALA A 82 -17.26 9.62 0.55
CA ALA A 82 -18.30 10.59 0.87
C ALA A 82 -18.99 10.29 2.20
N GLY A 83 -19.32 9.01 2.47
CA GLY A 83 -19.92 8.59 3.72
C GLY A 83 -18.99 8.79 4.93
N LEU A 84 -17.69 8.54 4.77
CA LEU A 84 -16.69 8.79 5.80
C LEU A 84 -16.52 10.30 6.05
N ALA A 85 -16.46 11.12 5.00
CA ALA A 85 -16.36 12.57 5.11
C ALA A 85 -17.59 13.16 5.83
N ALA A 86 -18.80 12.69 5.51
CA ALA A 86 -20.03 13.12 6.19
C ALA A 86 -20.05 12.77 7.70
N ARG A 87 -19.25 11.77 8.12
CA ARG A 87 -19.06 11.39 9.52
C ARG A 87 -17.91 12.12 10.21
N GLY A 88 -17.24 13.05 9.51
CA GLY A 88 -16.14 13.85 10.03
C GLY A 88 -14.76 13.20 9.91
N TYR A 89 -14.62 12.09 9.17
CA TYR A 89 -13.30 11.53 8.88
C TYR A 89 -12.63 12.29 7.74
N SER A 90 -11.38 12.70 7.93
CA SER A 90 -10.58 13.40 6.92
C SER A 90 -9.67 12.48 6.12
N SER A 91 -9.48 11.23 6.56
CA SER A 91 -8.54 10.28 5.95
C SER A 91 -8.87 8.86 6.41
N ALA A 92 -8.49 7.86 5.61
CA ALA A 92 -8.60 6.44 5.93
C ALA A 92 -7.37 5.69 5.42
N VAL A 93 -7.03 4.57 6.04
CA VAL A 93 -5.98 3.67 5.54
C VAL A 93 -6.61 2.55 4.73
N LEU A 94 -6.17 2.41 3.47
CA LEU A 94 -6.49 1.27 2.64
C LEU A 94 -5.58 0.10 3.00
N ALA A 95 -6.09 -0.84 3.79
CA ALA A 95 -5.28 -1.91 4.39
C ALA A 95 -5.38 -3.24 3.59
N GLY A 96 -5.64 -3.16 2.27
CA GLY A 96 -5.70 -4.33 1.38
C GLY A 96 -7.05 -5.05 1.35
N GLY A 97 -7.21 -6.15 0.62
CA GLY A 97 -6.21 -6.86 -0.17
C GLY A 97 -6.01 -6.34 -1.59
N SER A 98 -5.35 -7.13 -2.44
CA SER A 98 -4.86 -6.74 -3.77
C SER A 98 -5.93 -6.09 -4.65
N GLN A 99 -7.12 -6.70 -4.67
CA GLN A 99 -8.26 -6.22 -5.43
C GLN A 99 -8.82 -4.90 -4.90
N ILE A 100 -8.83 -4.70 -3.59
CA ILE A 100 -9.31 -3.46 -2.96
C ILE A 100 -8.31 -2.33 -3.20
N ASN A 101 -7.01 -2.60 -3.06
CA ASN A 101 -5.95 -1.67 -3.43
C ASN A 101 -6.10 -1.21 -4.88
N SER A 102 -6.28 -2.16 -5.79
CA SER A 102 -6.43 -1.88 -7.23
C SER A 102 -7.70 -1.12 -7.54
N LEU A 103 -8.82 -1.45 -6.89
CA LEU A 103 -10.10 -0.77 -7.05
C LEU A 103 -10.00 0.72 -6.71
N PHE A 104 -9.45 1.07 -5.55
CA PHE A 104 -9.32 2.47 -5.16
C PHE A 104 -8.32 3.20 -6.05
N LEU A 105 -7.19 2.57 -6.37
CA LEU A 105 -6.16 3.18 -7.19
C LEU A 105 -6.66 3.45 -8.61
N ALA A 106 -7.33 2.48 -9.24
CA ALA A 106 -7.91 2.64 -10.58
C ALA A 106 -9.03 3.69 -10.65
N GLN A 107 -9.70 3.98 -9.52
CA GLN A 107 -10.71 5.03 -9.42
C GLN A 107 -10.14 6.39 -9.00
N GLY A 108 -8.82 6.53 -8.85
CA GLY A 108 -8.20 7.79 -8.43
C GLY A 108 -8.53 8.19 -6.98
N MET A 109 -8.88 7.23 -6.13
CA MET A 109 -9.33 7.44 -4.74
C MET A 109 -8.22 7.18 -3.71
N VAL A 110 -6.96 7.24 -4.14
CA VAL A 110 -5.76 7.09 -3.31
C VAL A 110 -4.92 8.32 -3.49
N ASP A 111 -4.60 9.05 -2.43
CA ASP A 111 -3.71 10.23 -2.47
C ASP A 111 -2.23 9.86 -2.31
N GLU A 112 -1.96 8.87 -1.44
CA GLU A 112 -0.62 8.42 -1.10
C GLU A 112 -0.54 6.89 -1.06
N VAL A 113 0.58 6.36 -1.52
CA VAL A 113 0.93 4.93 -1.44
C VAL A 113 2.15 4.79 -0.56
N TRP A 114 2.01 4.08 0.56
CA TRP A 114 3.10 3.79 1.48
C TRP A 114 3.50 2.33 1.32
N LEU A 115 4.73 2.09 0.86
CA LEU A 115 5.28 0.76 0.59
C LEU A 115 6.48 0.49 1.48
N THR A 116 6.31 -0.43 2.43
CA THR A 116 7.43 -1.01 3.16
C THR A 116 8.04 -2.15 2.33
N VAL A 117 9.35 -2.07 2.11
CA VAL A 117 10.11 -3.14 1.45
C VAL A 117 10.92 -3.88 2.51
N GLU A 118 10.44 -5.07 2.84
CA GLU A 118 11.16 -6.03 3.69
C GLU A 118 12.15 -6.86 2.86
N PRO A 119 13.24 -7.38 3.47
CA PRO A 119 14.32 -8.12 2.82
C PRO A 119 13.91 -9.58 2.50
N LEU A 120 12.75 -9.76 1.88
CA LEU A 120 12.17 -11.05 1.52
C LEU A 120 11.70 -11.06 0.06
N VAL A 121 11.85 -12.24 -0.54
CA VAL A 121 11.32 -12.61 -1.86
C VAL A 121 10.49 -13.87 -1.65
N PHE A 122 9.22 -13.83 -2.05
CA PHE A 122 8.33 -15.00 -1.95
C PHE A 122 8.31 -15.81 -3.26
N GLY A 123 8.59 -15.17 -4.41
CA GLY A 123 8.58 -15.79 -5.75
C GLY A 123 7.16 -16.05 -6.27
N THR A 124 6.26 -16.51 -5.40
CA THR A 124 4.82 -16.68 -5.67
C THR A 124 4.00 -16.00 -4.58
N GLY A 125 2.69 -15.85 -4.80
CA GLY A 125 1.77 -15.31 -3.81
C GLY A 125 1.03 -14.06 -4.29
N VAL A 126 0.46 -13.34 -3.32
CA VAL A 126 -0.49 -12.25 -3.56
C VAL A 126 0.27 -10.96 -3.86
N HIS A 127 -0.02 -10.36 -5.01
CA HIS A 127 0.54 -9.08 -5.43
C HIS A 127 -0.05 -7.92 -4.61
N VAL A 128 0.66 -6.79 -4.54
CA VAL A 128 0.13 -5.56 -3.92
C VAL A 128 -1.10 -5.05 -4.67
N PHE A 129 -1.07 -5.15 -6.02
CA PHE A 129 -2.15 -4.78 -6.93
C PHE A 129 -2.43 -5.92 -7.92
N GLU A 130 -3.69 -6.15 -8.26
CA GLU A 130 -4.14 -7.26 -9.09
C GLU A 130 -5.54 -7.03 -9.68
N GLY A 131 -5.76 -7.56 -10.88
CA GLY A 131 -7.10 -7.70 -11.45
C GLY A 131 -7.71 -6.43 -12.07
N MET A 132 -6.94 -5.33 -12.14
CA MET A 132 -7.33 -4.10 -12.83
C MET A 132 -6.16 -3.52 -13.60
N SER A 133 -6.46 -2.79 -14.67
CA SER A 133 -5.47 -2.08 -15.48
C SER A 133 -5.48 -0.60 -15.09
N PHE A 134 -4.29 -0.08 -14.83
CA PHE A 134 -4.02 1.34 -14.63
C PHE A 134 -2.54 1.58 -14.95
N ASP A 135 -2.22 2.78 -15.41
CA ASP A 135 -0.85 3.23 -15.67
C ASP A 135 -0.66 4.58 -15.00
N LEU A 136 0.04 4.56 -13.85
CA LEU A 136 0.19 5.71 -12.98
C LEU A 136 1.67 5.98 -12.75
N ARG A 137 2.07 7.22 -12.99
CA ARG A 137 3.39 7.72 -12.59
C ARG A 137 3.29 8.32 -11.19
N LEU A 138 3.80 7.61 -10.20
CA LEU A 138 3.85 8.08 -8.83
C LEU A 138 5.05 9.01 -8.59
N ARG A 139 4.93 9.93 -7.62
CA ARG A 139 6.01 10.80 -7.18
C ARG A 139 6.51 10.37 -5.80
N LEU A 140 7.80 10.11 -5.65
CA LEU A 140 8.40 9.83 -4.35
C LEU A 140 8.30 11.09 -3.46
N LEU A 141 7.72 10.93 -2.28
CA LEU A 141 7.63 11.96 -1.23
C LEU A 141 8.74 11.78 -0.21
N SER A 142 8.91 10.55 0.29
CA SER A 142 10.00 10.20 1.21
C SER A 142 10.43 8.76 1.04
N LEU A 143 11.70 8.50 1.38
CA LEU A 143 12.28 7.17 1.49
C LEU A 143 13.01 7.11 2.82
N GLU A 144 12.50 6.32 3.75
CA GLU A 144 12.99 6.27 5.13
C GLU A 144 13.44 4.84 5.45
N GLN A 145 14.69 4.68 5.85
CA GLN A 145 15.17 3.41 6.38
C GLN A 145 14.57 3.20 7.78
N ILE A 146 13.77 2.15 7.96
CA ILE A 146 13.02 1.92 9.19
C ILE A 146 13.78 1.00 10.16
N ASN A 147 14.65 0.14 9.64
CA ASN A 147 15.60 -0.65 10.40
C ASN A 147 16.81 -1.02 9.52
N LYS A 148 17.67 -1.93 9.97
CA LYS A 148 18.89 -2.32 9.24
C LYS A 148 18.61 -2.81 7.81
N ASP A 149 17.51 -3.54 7.60
CA ASP A 149 17.28 -4.31 6.38
C ASP A 149 16.00 -3.90 5.62
N ALA A 150 15.23 -2.94 6.15
CA ALA A 150 13.96 -2.50 5.57
C ALA A 150 13.84 -0.98 5.47
N PHE A 151 13.08 -0.52 4.47
CA PHE A 151 12.73 0.88 4.26
C PHE A 151 11.25 1.02 3.93
N ILE A 152 10.70 2.21 4.18
CA ILE A 152 9.38 2.63 3.72
C ILE A 152 9.53 3.74 2.69
N ALA A 153 8.88 3.56 1.55
CA ALA A 153 8.77 4.58 0.51
C ALA A 153 7.34 5.12 0.48
N LYS A 154 7.19 6.44 0.60
CA LYS A 154 5.90 7.12 0.49
C LYS A 154 5.83 7.81 -0.85
N TYR A 155 4.77 7.57 -1.60
CA TYR A 155 4.54 8.16 -2.91
C TYR A 155 3.23 8.92 -2.94
N SER A 156 3.19 10.03 -3.66
CA SER A 156 1.93 10.65 -4.07
C SER A 156 1.45 10.08 -5.39
N THR A 157 0.14 9.92 -5.52
CA THR A 157 -0.55 9.65 -6.79
C THR A 157 -0.90 10.94 -7.55
N ARG A 158 -0.78 12.11 -6.90
CA ARG A 158 -1.10 13.40 -7.51
C ARG A 158 0.02 13.83 -8.45
N PRO A 159 -0.31 14.37 -9.63
CA PRO A 159 0.66 14.96 -10.55
C PRO A 159 1.51 16.04 -9.89
N ALA A 160 2.77 16.17 -10.31
CA ALA A 160 3.73 17.11 -9.73
C ALA A 160 3.28 18.58 -9.88
N GLU A 161 2.53 18.88 -10.96
CA GLU A 161 2.04 20.22 -11.29
C GLU A 161 1.02 20.74 -10.27
N LEU A 162 0.32 19.86 -9.57
CA LEU A 162 -0.65 20.21 -8.51
C LEU A 162 0.00 20.38 -7.14
N LEU A 163 1.26 19.98 -6.98
CA LEU A 163 2.04 20.11 -5.73
C LEU A 163 3.05 21.27 -5.80
N ALA A 164 3.34 21.77 -7.00
CA ALA A 164 4.23 22.88 -7.31
C ALA A 164 3.83 24.23 -6.68
N GLY A 165 2.60 24.36 -6.15
CA GLY A 165 2.16 25.54 -5.40
C GLY A 165 2.83 25.69 -4.02
N GLU A 166 3.57 24.69 -3.55
CA GLU A 166 4.30 24.70 -2.28
C GLU A 166 5.81 24.45 -2.55
N GLY A 167 6.55 25.52 -2.83
CA GLY A 167 8.02 25.54 -2.77
C GLY A 167 8.78 24.84 -3.90
N GLN A 168 8.78 25.44 -5.10
CA GLN A 168 9.69 25.06 -6.19
C GLN A 168 10.96 25.93 -6.16
N SER A 169 12.12 25.32 -5.90
CA SER A 169 13.43 25.96 -6.16
C SER A 169 14.58 25.00 -6.50
N GLU A 170 14.47 23.69 -6.31
CA GLU A 170 15.67 22.82 -6.40
C GLU A 170 15.62 21.68 -7.43
N TYR A 171 14.55 21.54 -8.22
CA TYR A 171 14.38 20.34 -9.06
C TYR A 171 14.74 20.47 -10.55
N GLU A 172 15.08 21.64 -11.07
CA GLU A 172 15.43 21.78 -12.49
C GLU A 172 16.84 21.29 -12.83
N ASP A 173 17.74 21.13 -11.84
CA ASP A 173 19.16 20.87 -12.09
C ASP A 173 19.52 19.36 -12.17
N ALA A 174 18.76 18.48 -11.51
CA ALA A 174 19.07 17.04 -11.46
C ALA A 174 18.72 16.28 -12.77
N ALA A 175 17.72 16.76 -13.51
CA ALA A 175 17.27 16.10 -14.75
C ALA A 175 18.24 16.33 -15.94
N ALA A 176 19.07 17.38 -15.88
CA ALA A 176 20.08 17.66 -16.90
C ALA A 176 21.27 16.69 -16.80
N THR A 177 21.66 16.29 -15.59
CA THR A 177 22.85 15.46 -15.33
C THR A 177 22.67 14.00 -15.78
N LEU A 178 21.45 13.47 -15.74
CA LEU A 178 21.18 12.06 -16.10
C LEU A 178 21.07 11.79 -17.62
N ARG A 179 21.01 12.82 -18.46
CA ARG A 179 21.01 12.65 -19.94
C ARG A 179 22.40 12.42 -20.53
N GLY A 180 23.47 12.53 -19.73
CA GLY A 180 24.86 12.39 -20.17
C GLY A 180 25.56 11.07 -19.79
N LEU A 181 24.88 10.16 -19.08
CA LEU A 181 25.49 8.90 -18.66
C LEU A 181 25.10 7.76 -19.59
N ASP A 182 26.07 7.32 -20.40
CA ASP A 182 25.99 6.14 -21.25
C ASP A 182 25.79 4.89 -20.36
N PRO A 183 24.74 4.07 -20.55
CA PRO A 183 24.49 2.93 -19.69
C PRO A 183 25.52 1.82 -19.96
N GLN A 184 26.48 1.66 -19.05
CA GLN A 184 27.33 0.48 -19.00
C GLN A 184 26.46 -0.74 -18.63
N PRO A 185 26.57 -1.89 -19.32
CA PRO A 185 25.84 -3.09 -18.95
C PRO A 185 26.30 -3.62 -17.59
N ALA A 186 25.35 -3.83 -16.69
CA ALA A 186 25.61 -4.42 -15.37
C ALA A 186 26.08 -5.87 -15.52
N ALA A 187 27.27 -6.17 -15.01
CA ALA A 187 27.80 -7.53 -14.92
C ALA A 187 26.95 -8.36 -13.94
N VAL A 188 26.30 -9.40 -14.46
CA VAL A 188 25.71 -10.46 -13.64
C VAL A 188 26.81 -11.48 -13.34
N HIS A 189 27.34 -11.47 -12.13
CA HIS A 189 28.14 -12.61 -11.64
C HIS A 189 27.20 -13.71 -11.16
N LEU A 190 26.90 -14.65 -12.05
CA LEU A 190 26.48 -15.99 -11.65
C LEU A 190 27.73 -16.73 -11.17
N GLY A 191 27.79 -17.03 -9.87
CA GLY A 191 28.84 -17.87 -9.32
C GLY A 191 28.67 -19.30 -9.83
N ASP A 192 29.70 -19.82 -10.49
CA ASP A 192 29.81 -21.23 -10.86
C ASP A 192 29.82 -22.10 -9.60
N GLY A 193 28.74 -22.87 -9.43
CA GLY A 193 28.72 -24.02 -8.53
C GLY A 193 29.42 -25.20 -9.20
N ALA A 194 30.64 -25.48 -8.71
CA ALA A 194 31.41 -26.72 -8.76
C ALA A 194 30.90 -27.87 -9.67
N GLY A 195 31.70 -28.17 -10.70
CA GLY A 195 31.74 -29.50 -11.31
C GLY A 195 32.55 -30.49 -10.46
N ASP A 196 32.17 -31.76 -10.57
CA ASP A 196 32.77 -32.94 -9.97
C ASP A 196 34.30 -32.95 -9.82
N ARG A 197 34.77 -33.36 -8.64
CA ARG A 197 35.65 -34.52 -8.46
C ARG A 197 35.71 -34.98 -7.02
#